data_AF-A0A8T4RFG7-F1
#
_entry.id   AF-A0A8T4RFG7-F1
#
_cell.length_a   1.000
_cell.length_b   1.000
_cell.length_c   1.000
_cell.angle_alpha   90.00
_cell.angle_beta   90.00
_cell.angle_gamma   90.00
#
_symmetry.space_group_name_H-M   'P 1'
#
loop_
_entity.id
_entity.type
_entity.pdbx_description
1 polymer ?
#
loop_
_entity_poly.entity_id
_entity_poly.type
_entity_poly.pdbx_seq_one_letter_code
_entity_poly.pdbx_strand_id
1 'polypeptide(L)'
;MANKFGIPENELLKIRARDKRCVYCHKEMIYPFISDKQRDCATIEHLNFDGPFYWKEGLQIEDVVICCGSCNSSRGVKRLSDWFSTKYCIAKNINESTVADPVKEYLNRKKKS
;
A
#
# COMPACT_ATOMS: atom_id res chain seq x y z
N MET A 1 -11.38 -2.95 -7.20
CA MET A 1 -10.54 -4.15 -7.02
C MET A 1 -11.32 -5.15 -6.19
N ALA A 2 -11.46 -6.40 -6.63
CA ALA A 2 -12.09 -7.44 -5.81
C ALA A 2 -11.19 -7.78 -4.61
N ASN A 3 -11.78 -8.01 -3.45
CA ASN A 3 -11.09 -8.46 -2.25
C ASN A 3 -10.63 -9.92 -2.42
N LYS A 4 -9.43 -10.11 -2.99
CA LYS A 4 -8.84 -11.44 -3.22
C LYS A 4 -8.14 -12.03 -1.99
N PHE A 5 -7.95 -11.22 -0.95
CA PHE A 5 -7.15 -11.56 0.23
C PHE A 5 -8.01 -12.04 1.42
N GLY A 6 -9.33 -12.02 1.26
CA GLY A 6 -10.29 -12.43 2.28
C GLY A 6 -10.43 -11.43 3.43
N ILE A 7 -10.06 -10.16 3.21
CA ILE A 7 -10.15 -9.10 4.23
C ILE A 7 -11.64 -8.81 4.50
N PRO A 8 -12.14 -8.87 5.74
CA PRO A 8 -13.53 -8.54 6.03
C PRO A 8 -13.94 -7.15 5.51
N GLU A 9 -15.16 -6.99 4.98
CA GLU A 9 -15.57 -5.74 4.33
C GLU A 9 -15.53 -4.54 5.29
N ASN A 10 -15.87 -4.74 6.56
CA ASN A 10 -15.76 -3.71 7.60
C ASN A 10 -14.31 -3.22 7.78
N GLU A 11 -13.32 -4.12 7.71
CA GLU A 11 -11.90 -3.75 7.75
C GLU A 11 -11.49 -3.03 6.47
N LEU A 12 -11.94 -3.50 5.30
CA LEU A 12 -11.66 -2.84 4.03
C LEU A 12 -12.23 -1.41 3.97
N LEU A 13 -13.41 -1.18 4.55
CA LEU A 13 -13.99 0.15 4.69
C LEU A 13 -13.14 1.07 5.57
N LYS A 14 -12.59 0.57 6.68
CA LYS A 14 -11.66 1.34 7.53
C LYS A 14 -10.41 1.73 6.75
N ILE A 15 -9.81 0.79 6.00
CA ILE A 15 -8.63 1.07 5.17
C ILE A 15 -8.96 2.14 4.12
N ARG A 16 -10.10 2.03 3.42
CA ARG A 16 -10.52 3.04 2.42
C ARG A 16 -10.81 4.41 3.04
N ALA A 17 -11.36 4.45 4.25
CA ALA A 17 -11.61 5.70 4.97
C ALA A 17 -10.31 6.37 5.45
N ARG A 18 -9.31 5.56 5.83
CA ARG A 18 -7.96 6.00 6.23
C ARG A 18 -7.14 6.48 5.02
N ASP A 19 -7.07 5.68 3.97
CA ASP A 19 -6.16 5.84 2.84
C ASP A 19 -6.84 6.58 1.66
N LYS A 20 -7.26 7.83 1.91
CA LYS A 20 -7.97 8.66 0.91
C LYS A 20 -7.11 9.06 -0.29
N ARG A 21 -5.80 9.18 -0.08
CA ARG A 21 -4.78 9.50 -1.09
C ARG A 21 -3.74 8.39 -1.10
N CYS A 22 -3.00 8.26 -2.20
CA CYS A 22 -1.99 7.20 -2.30
C CYS A 22 -0.99 7.33 -1.14
N VAL A 23 -0.88 6.28 -0.31
CA VAL A 23 -0.02 6.32 0.89
C VAL A 23 1.48 6.53 0.60
N TYR A 24 1.91 6.37 -0.65
CA TYR A 24 3.29 6.57 -1.06
C TYR A 24 3.55 7.94 -1.69
N CYS A 25 2.79 8.31 -2.72
CA CYS A 25 3.03 9.54 -3.49
C CYS A 25 1.98 10.64 -3.29
N HIS A 26 1.00 10.42 -2.40
CA HIS A 26 -0.06 11.35 -2.03
C HIS A 26 -0.97 11.83 -3.16
N LYS A 27 -0.84 11.31 -4.37
CA LYS A 27 -1.77 11.67 -5.45
C LYS A 27 -3.18 11.16 -5.16
N GLU A 28 -4.17 11.84 -5.73
CA GLU A 28 -5.55 11.36 -5.75
C GLU A 28 -5.65 10.06 -6.54
N MET A 29 -6.53 9.17 -6.09
CA MET A 29 -6.72 7.86 -6.68
C MET A 29 -8.12 7.74 -7.26
N ILE A 30 -8.24 6.99 -8.35
CA ILE A 30 -9.51 6.75 -9.01
C ILE A 30 -10.24 5.58 -8.33
N TYR A 31 -11.51 5.81 -8.01
CA TYR A 31 -12.48 4.85 -7.51
C TYR A 31 -13.79 4.95 -8.32
N PRO A 32 -14.45 3.84 -8.69
CA PRO A 32 -13.95 2.47 -8.64
C PRO A 32 -12.81 2.23 -9.64
N PHE A 33 -12.26 1.02 -9.68
CA PHE A 33 -11.21 0.65 -10.61
C PHE A 33 -11.69 0.73 -12.07
N ILE A 34 -10.88 1.34 -12.94
CA ILE A 34 -11.12 1.48 -14.38
C ILE A 34 -9.88 0.94 -15.12
N SER A 35 -10.07 0.00 -16.05
CA SER A 35 -8.99 -0.68 -16.78
C SER A 35 -8.01 0.29 -17.43
N ASP A 36 -8.55 1.28 -18.14
CA ASP A 36 -7.76 2.19 -18.98
C ASP A 36 -6.98 3.23 -18.15
N LYS A 37 -7.31 3.35 -16.86
CA LYS A 37 -6.66 4.24 -15.90
C LYS A 37 -6.05 3.48 -14.72
N GLN A 38 -5.64 2.21 -14.93
CA GLN A 38 -5.10 1.35 -13.89
C GLN A 38 -3.98 2.01 -13.07
N ARG A 39 -3.13 2.82 -13.72
CA ARG A 39 -2.01 3.54 -13.11
C ARG A 39 -2.43 4.54 -12.03
N ASP A 40 -3.65 5.05 -12.10
CA ASP A 40 -4.22 6.05 -11.19
C ASP A 40 -5.30 5.45 -10.28
N CYS A 41 -5.77 4.24 -10.59
CA CYS A 41 -6.73 3.53 -9.76
C CYS A 41 -6.16 3.15 -8.41
N ALA A 42 -7.02 3.18 -7.40
CA ALA A 42 -6.73 2.65 -6.08
C ALA A 42 -6.59 1.13 -6.10
N THR A 43 -5.54 0.64 -5.44
CA THR A 43 -5.20 -0.78 -5.35
C THR A 43 -4.87 -1.16 -3.91
N ILE A 44 -5.24 -2.38 -3.52
CA ILE A 44 -4.85 -2.95 -2.23
C ILE A 44 -3.39 -3.39 -2.32
N GLU A 45 -2.60 -3.02 -1.32
CA GLU A 45 -1.17 -3.25 -1.26
C GLU A 45 -0.78 -3.82 0.10
N HIS A 46 0.14 -4.80 0.08
CA HIS A 46 0.68 -5.46 1.27
C HIS A 46 2.03 -4.87 1.64
N LEU A 47 2.17 -4.29 2.83
CA LEU A 47 3.44 -3.75 3.31
C LEU A 47 4.43 -4.85 3.69
N ASN A 48 3.92 -6.00 4.13
CA ASN A 48 4.71 -7.18 4.45
C ASN A 48 5.26 -7.86 3.19
N PHE A 49 6.52 -8.30 3.27
CA PHE A 49 7.23 -8.95 2.17
C PHE A 49 7.19 -10.48 2.26
N ASP A 50 7.24 -11.04 3.48
CA ASP A 50 7.35 -12.49 3.72
C ASP A 50 6.00 -13.13 4.11
N GLY A 51 4.89 -12.40 3.98
CA GLY A 51 3.55 -12.83 4.43
C GLY A 51 3.27 -12.53 5.92
N PRO A 52 2.14 -12.97 6.48
CA PRO A 52 1.00 -13.62 5.81
C PRO A 52 0.23 -12.69 4.84
N PHE A 53 -0.27 -13.22 3.72
CA PHE A 53 -0.95 -12.40 2.68
C PHE A 53 -2.47 -12.57 2.63
N TYR A 54 -3.01 -13.50 3.43
CA TYR A 54 -4.44 -13.77 3.50
C TYR A 54 -4.94 -13.56 4.93
N TRP A 55 -6.16 -13.04 5.07
CA TRP A 55 -6.76 -12.76 6.39
C TRP A 55 -6.78 -14.00 7.30
N LYS A 56 -7.18 -15.15 6.73
CA LYS A 56 -7.22 -16.44 7.45
C LYS A 56 -5.86 -16.92 7.97
N GLU A 57 -4.76 -16.41 7.40
CA GLU A 57 -3.38 -16.76 7.77
C GLU A 57 -2.78 -15.77 8.77
N GLY A 58 -3.55 -14.79 9.23
CA GLY A 58 -3.13 -13.79 10.21
C GLY A 58 -2.67 -12.46 9.61
N LEU A 59 -3.03 -12.15 8.35
CA LEU A 59 -2.84 -10.80 7.80
C LEU A 59 -3.55 -9.78 8.69
N GLN A 60 -2.82 -8.75 9.13
CA GLN A 60 -3.36 -7.68 9.96
C GLN A 60 -3.74 -6.47 9.11
N ILE A 61 -4.72 -5.68 9.57
CA ILE A 61 -5.16 -4.47 8.87
C ILE A 61 -4.04 -3.43 8.71
N GLU A 62 -3.12 -3.35 9.68
CA GLU A 62 -1.99 -2.42 9.62
C GLU A 62 -0.90 -2.84 8.62
N ASP A 63 -0.94 -4.09 8.11
CA ASP A 63 -0.05 -4.55 7.05
C ASP A 63 -0.62 -4.27 5.65
N VAL A 64 -1.84 -3.75 5.57
CA VAL A 64 -2.54 -3.47 4.31
C VAL A 64 -2.79 -1.97 4.17
N VAL A 65 -2.54 -1.46 2.96
CA VAL A 65 -2.78 -0.07 2.60
C VAL A 65 -3.43 0.05 1.23
N ILE A 66 -3.98 1.22 0.92
CA ILE A 66 -4.38 1.58 -0.44
C ILE A 66 -3.37 2.53 -1.08
N CYS A 67 -2.89 2.16 -2.26
CA CYS A 67 -2.03 3.02 -3.07
C CYS A 67 -2.47 3.01 -4.55
N CYS A 68 -1.95 3.95 -5.33
CA CYS A 68 -2.23 3.98 -6.76
C CYS A 68 -1.53 2.84 -7.51
N GLY A 69 -2.12 2.40 -8.62
CA GLY A 69 -1.55 1.30 -9.41
C GLY A 69 -0.13 1.54 -9.91
N SER A 70 0.27 2.81 -10.14
CA SER A 70 1.65 3.14 -10.53
C SER A 70 2.66 2.83 -9.43
N CYS A 71 2.35 3.19 -8.17
CA CYS A 71 3.24 2.93 -7.05
C CYS A 71 3.29 1.43 -6.75
N ASN A 72 2.12 0.78 -6.72
CA ASN A 72 2.02 -0.68 -6.50
C ASN A 72 2.84 -1.45 -7.54
N SER A 73 2.66 -1.13 -8.84
CA SER A 73 3.42 -1.75 -9.92
C SER A 73 4.93 -1.48 -9.84
N SER A 74 5.33 -0.26 -9.44
CA SER A 74 6.76 0.07 -9.27
C SER A 74 7.39 -0.70 -8.11
N ARG A 75 6.67 -0.85 -6.99
CA ARG A 75 7.15 -1.62 -5.84
C ARG A 75 7.33 -3.07 -6.25
N GLY A 76 6.27 -3.69 -6.77
CA GLY A 76 6.23 -5.11 -7.06
C GLY A 76 6.60 -5.92 -5.82
N VAL A 77 7.50 -6.88 -5.97
CA VAL A 77 7.98 -7.76 -4.89
C VAL A 77 9.22 -7.20 -4.16
N LYS A 78 9.33 -5.89 -3.98
CA LYS A 78 10.46 -5.30 -3.24
C LYS A 78 10.08 -5.04 -1.79
N ARG A 79 11.03 -5.24 -0.88
CA ARG A 79 10.95 -4.66 0.47
C ARG A 79 10.89 -3.13 0.36
N LEU A 80 10.19 -2.48 1.29
CA LEU A 80 10.01 -1.03 1.25
C LEU A 80 11.35 -0.27 1.26
N SER A 81 12.31 -0.71 2.09
CA SER A 81 13.67 -0.15 2.15
C SER A 81 14.36 -0.14 0.79
N ASP A 82 14.29 -1.27 0.10
CA ASP A 82 14.93 -1.47 -1.19
C ASP A 82 14.20 -0.66 -2.27
N TRP A 83 12.87 -0.61 -2.18
CA TRP A 83 12.05 0.15 -3.12
C TRP A 83 12.26 1.66 -3.00
N PHE A 84 12.40 2.20 -1.78
CA PHE A 84 12.66 3.63 -1.57
C PHE A 84 13.96 4.11 -2.22
N SER A 85 14.94 3.21 -2.39
CA SER A 85 16.21 3.50 -3.05
C SER A 85 16.12 3.49 -4.59
N THR A 86 14.97 3.15 -5.17
CA THR A 86 14.82 3.10 -6.63
C THR A 86 14.67 4.48 -7.27
N LYS A 87 15.05 4.60 -8.54
CA LYS A 87 14.88 5.82 -9.34
C LYS A 87 13.43 6.34 -9.34
N TYR A 88 12.45 5.44 -9.30
CA TYR A 88 11.03 5.80 -9.24
C TYR A 88 10.70 6.58 -7.96
N CYS A 89 11.14 6.06 -6.81
CA CYS A 89 10.90 6.66 -5.52
C CYS A 89 11.65 7.99 -5.36
N ILE A 90 12.93 8.03 -5.78
CA ILE A 90 13.74 9.25 -5.76
C ILE A 90 13.07 10.36 -6.59
N ALA A 91 12.67 10.06 -7.84
CA ALA A 91 12.04 11.04 -8.73
C ALA A 91 10.67 11.55 -8.23
N LYS A 92 10.01 10.80 -7.32
CA LYS A 92 8.70 11.14 -6.75
C LYS A 92 8.77 11.55 -5.27
N ASN A 93 9.98 11.70 -4.72
CA ASN A 93 10.21 11.97 -3.30
C ASN A 93 9.45 11.00 -2.36
N ILE A 94 9.49 9.70 -2.67
CA ILE A 94 8.89 8.64 -1.85
C ILE A 94 9.98 8.02 -0.98
N ASN A 95 9.91 8.21 0.33
CA ASN A 95 10.86 7.68 1.30
C ASN A 95 10.21 7.57 2.70
N GLU A 96 10.91 7.00 3.67
CA GLU A 96 10.39 6.78 5.03
C GLU A 96 9.83 8.04 5.70
N SER A 97 10.36 9.23 5.39
CA SER A 97 9.90 10.49 5.98
C SER A 97 8.66 11.06 5.28
N THR A 98 8.49 10.77 3.98
CA THR A 98 7.46 11.39 3.15
C THR A 98 6.23 10.54 2.97
N VAL A 99 6.29 9.21 3.13
CA VAL A 99 5.11 8.34 3.07
C VAL A 99 4.05 8.68 4.14
N ALA A 100 2.82 8.22 3.94
CA ALA A 100 1.72 8.42 4.89
C ALA A 100 1.93 7.63 6.19
N ASP A 101 1.23 8.06 7.24
CA ASP A 101 1.38 7.53 8.60
C ASP A 101 1.21 6.01 8.72
N PRO A 102 0.26 5.34 8.03
CA PRO A 102 0.15 3.87 8.10
C PRO A 102 1.43 3.14 7.66
N VAL A 103 2.14 3.68 6.67
CA VAL A 103 3.42 3.12 6.21
C VAL A 103 4.53 3.39 7.23
N LYS A 104 4.56 4.60 7.82
CA LYS A 104 5.52 4.94 8.88
C LYS A 104 5.35 4.06 10.10
N GLU A 105 4.11 3.84 10.53
CA GLU A 105 3.75 2.97 11.64
C GLU A 105 4.22 1.53 11.38
N TYR A 106 3.95 1.00 10.19
CA TYR A 106 4.45 -0.32 9.79
C TYR A 106 5.98 -0.42 9.87
N LEU A 107 6.70 0.55 9.31
CA LEU A 107 8.17 0.59 9.34
C LEU A 107 8.69 0.64 10.78
N ASN A 108 8.05 1.43 11.65
CA ASN A 108 8.43 1.55 13.05
C ASN A 108 8.22 0.25 13.83
N ARG A 109 7.14 -0.51 13.55
CA ARG A 109 6.94 -1.83 14.16
C ARG A 109 8.02 -2.82 13.74
N LYS A 110 8.37 -2.84 12.44
CA LYS A 110 9.41 -3.73 11.90
C LYS A 110 10.81 -3.42 12.42
N LYS A 111 11.12 -2.17 12.78
CA LYS A 111 12.40 -1.80 13.43
C LYS A 111 12.50 -2.26 14.88
N LYS A 112 11.37 -2.53 15.55
CA LYS A 112 11.29 -2.95 16.96
C LYS A 112 11.16 -4.46 17.15
N SER A 113 10.96 -5.21 16.06
CA SER A 113 10.86 -6.67 16.05
C SER A 113 12.23 -7.28 15.78
#